data_AF-A0A923V7H7-F1
#
_entry.id   AF-A0A923V7H7-F1
#
_cell.length_a   1.000
_cell.length_b   1.000
_cell.length_c   1.000
_cell.angle_alpha   90.00
_cell.angle_beta   90.00
_cell.angle_gamma   90.00
#
_symmetry.space_group_name_H-M   'P 1'
#
loop_
_entity.id
_entity.type
_entity.pdbx_description
1 polymer ?
#
loop_
_entity_poly.entity_id
_entity_poly.type
_entity_poly.pdbx_seq_one_letter_code
_entity_poly.pdbx_strand_id
1 'polypeptide(L)'
;MINKFQQIIKVFIVICLTAGVFLLAKKSYNKKVLQKSYTNSKLVTLKKYLIGHEKPQRVEIFSYTQRFEKDVAEIKKLKIAQSPQSNFYVTIQFFTDESDATAPLIAQIRFVDIKSGNQIKEESLNLE
;
A
#
# COMPACT_ATOMS: atom_id res chain seq x y z
N MET A 1 -14.26 -51.81 34.17
CA MET A 1 -13.74 -51.33 32.87
C MET A 1 -14.36 -50.00 32.39
N ILE A 2 -15.58 -49.66 32.83
CA ILE A 2 -16.33 -48.45 32.43
C ILE A 2 -15.73 -47.10 32.91
N ASN A 3 -15.12 -47.05 34.11
CA ASN A 3 -14.58 -45.80 34.66
C ASN A 3 -13.32 -45.26 33.95
N LYS A 4 -12.49 -46.14 33.36
CA LYS A 4 -11.29 -45.70 32.61
C LYS A 4 -11.66 -45.08 31.26
N PHE A 5 -12.72 -45.59 30.62
CA PHE A 5 -13.22 -45.07 29.34
C PHE A 5 -13.83 -43.67 29.48
N GLN A 6 -14.55 -43.42 30.59
CA GLN A 6 -15.09 -42.09 30.88
C GLN A 6 -14.00 -41.04 31.20
N GLN A 7 -12.88 -41.43 31.80
CA GLN A 7 -11.76 -40.51 32.03
C GLN A 7 -11.06 -40.12 30.72
N ILE A 8 -10.88 -41.06 29.79
CA ILE A 8 -10.26 -40.80 28.49
C ILE A 8 -11.11 -39.82 27.67
N ILE A 9 -12.44 -39.98 27.68
CA ILE A 9 -13.36 -39.07 26.97
C ILE A 9 -13.30 -37.65 27.54
N LYS A 10 -13.25 -37.49 28.87
CA LYS A 10 -13.14 -36.16 29.51
C LYS A 10 -11.83 -35.46 29.16
N VAL A 11 -10.71 -36.18 29.12
CA VAL A 11 -9.40 -35.62 28.74
C VAL A 11 -9.41 -35.21 27.26
N PHE A 12 -10.02 -36.01 26.38
CA PHE A 12 -10.09 -35.70 24.95
C PHE A 12 -10.93 -34.44 24.67
N ILE A 13 -12.05 -34.26 25.37
CA ILE A 13 -12.91 -33.06 25.24
C ILE A 13 -12.17 -31.80 25.71
N VAL A 14 -11.40 -31.85 26.80
CA VAL A 14 -10.62 -30.71 27.30
C VAL A 14 -9.50 -30.31 26.32
N ILE A 15 -8.89 -31.28 25.64
CA ILE A 15 -7.87 -31.02 24.60
C ILE A 15 -8.50 -30.40 23.35
N CYS A 16 -9.69 -30.84 22.92
CA CYS A 16 -10.39 -30.24 21.78
C CYS A 16 -10.82 -28.79 22.04
N LEU A 17 -11.25 -28.46 23.27
CA LEU A 17 -11.66 -27.10 23.64
C LEU A 17 -10.46 -26.13 23.67
N THR A 18 -9.31 -26.57 24.17
CA THR A 18 -8.10 -25.72 24.21
C THR A 18 -7.49 -25.51 22.82
N ALA A 19 -7.49 -26.51 21.95
CA ALA A 19 -7.05 -26.38 20.55
C ALA A 19 -7.97 -25.47 19.72
N GLY A 20 -9.29 -25.52 19.96
CA GLY A 20 -10.28 -24.67 19.29
C GLY A 20 -10.11 -23.18 19.61
N VAL A 21 -9.84 -22.84 20.87
CA VAL A 21 -9.59 -21.44 21.29
C VAL A 21 -8.27 -20.90 20.71
N PHE A 22 -7.22 -21.73 20.63
CA PHE A 22 -5.93 -21.35 20.03
C PHE A 22 -6.05 -21.05 18.52
N LEU A 23 -6.83 -21.84 17.77
CA LEU A 23 -7.07 -21.60 16.35
C LEU A 23 -7.93 -20.35 16.09
N LEU A 24 -8.89 -20.05 16.97
CA LEU A 24 -9.72 -18.84 16.86
C LEU A 24 -8.93 -17.56 17.22
N ALA A 25 -8.02 -17.62 18.19
CA ALA A 25 -7.15 -16.49 18.54
C ALA A 25 -6.14 -16.15 17.42
N LYS A 26 -5.55 -17.16 16.76
CA LYS A 26 -4.62 -16.94 15.65
C LYS A 26 -5.29 -16.31 14.43
N LYS A 27 -6.58 -16.59 14.19
CA LYS A 27 -7.36 -15.97 13.10
C LYS A 27 -7.73 -14.51 13.39
N SER A 28 -7.92 -14.14 14.66
CA SER A 28 -8.22 -12.75 15.06
C SER A 28 -6.99 -11.85 15.19
N TYR A 29 -5.78 -12.40 15.37
CA TYR A 29 -4.56 -11.58 15.44
C TYR A 29 -4.11 -11.02 14.08
N ASN A 30 -4.56 -11.62 12.98
CA ASN A 30 -4.26 -11.15 11.62
C ASN A 30 -5.35 -10.23 11.03
N LYS A 31 -6.36 -9.84 11.82
CA LYS A 31 -7.50 -9.04 11.35
C LYS A 31 -7.68 -7.71 12.08
N LYS A 32 -6.62 -7.18 12.71
CA LYS A 32 -6.61 -5.87 13.39
C LYS A 32 -5.57 -4.87 12.87
N VAL A 33 -4.99 -5.09 11.69
CA VAL A 33 -4.20 -4.08 10.96
C VAL A 33 -4.77 -3.84 9.56
N LEU A 34 -6.09 -3.68 9.50
CA LEU A 34 -6.85 -3.08 8.40
C LEU A 34 -8.17 -2.74 9.11
N GLN A 35 -8.66 -1.51 9.22
CA GLN A 35 -8.72 -0.49 8.20
C GLN A 35 -9.26 0.78 8.88
N LYS A 36 -8.40 1.53 9.59
CA LYS A 36 -8.61 2.98 9.76
C LYS A 36 -7.88 3.67 8.61
N SER A 37 -8.22 3.30 7.38
CA SER A 37 -7.83 4.10 6.23
C SER A 37 -9.05 4.94 5.91
N TYR A 38 -9.03 6.19 6.36
CA TYR A 38 -9.43 7.25 5.44
C TYR A 38 -8.67 6.91 4.15
N THR A 39 -9.36 6.36 3.17
CA THR A 39 -8.71 5.92 1.94
C THR A 39 -8.51 7.21 1.20
N ASN A 40 -7.34 7.84 1.39
CA ASN A 40 -6.99 9.04 0.67
C ASN A 40 -7.16 8.72 -0.82
N SER A 41 -8.20 9.27 -1.44
CA SER A 41 -8.61 8.94 -2.81
C SER A 41 -7.46 9.20 -3.77
N LYS A 42 -6.74 10.30 -3.56
CA LYS A 42 -5.53 10.70 -4.29
C LYS A 42 -4.45 9.61 -4.24
N LEU A 43 -4.17 9.07 -3.06
CA LEU A 43 -3.21 7.99 -2.88
C LEU A 43 -3.64 6.72 -3.61
N VAL A 44 -4.93 6.36 -3.55
CA VAL A 44 -5.47 5.20 -4.24
C VAL A 44 -5.37 5.37 -5.76
N THR A 45 -5.72 6.53 -6.27
CA THR A 45 -5.65 6.88 -7.70
C THR A 45 -4.23 6.74 -8.21
N LEU A 46 -3.26 7.36 -7.53
CA LEU A 46 -1.84 7.24 -7.90
C LEU A 46 -1.34 5.80 -7.79
N LYS A 47 -1.73 5.07 -6.73
CA LYS A 47 -1.33 3.68 -6.55
C LYS A 47 -1.83 2.80 -7.69
N LYS A 48 -3.10 2.92 -8.06
CA LYS A 48 -3.70 2.17 -9.18
C LYS A 48 -2.96 2.46 -10.47
N TYR A 49 -2.68 3.73 -10.73
CA TYR A 49 -1.92 4.16 -11.88
C TYR A 49 -0.54 3.47 -11.96
N LEU A 50 0.26 3.57 -10.90
CA LEU A 50 1.62 3.01 -10.86
C LEU A 50 1.64 1.49 -10.97
N ILE A 51 0.65 0.79 -10.40
CA ILE A 51 0.54 -0.68 -10.49
C ILE A 51 0.11 -1.14 -11.89
N GLY A 52 -0.49 -0.26 -12.70
CA GLY A 52 -0.82 -0.53 -14.09
C GLY A 52 0.39 -0.61 -15.03
N HIS A 53 1.58 -0.26 -14.55
CA HIS A 53 2.82 -0.30 -15.32
C HIS A 53 3.76 -1.42 -14.85
N GLU A 54 4.80 -1.67 -15.64
CA GLU A 54 5.90 -2.53 -15.22
C GLU A 54 6.52 -2.02 -13.90
N LYS A 55 7.09 -2.94 -13.12
CA LYS A 55 7.67 -2.60 -11.82
C LYS A 55 8.95 -1.80 -12.04
N PRO A 56 9.06 -0.56 -11.53
CA PRO A 56 10.29 0.21 -11.64
C PRO A 56 11.36 -0.34 -10.70
N GLN A 57 12.62 0.04 -10.91
CA GLN A 57 13.69 -0.27 -9.96
C GLN A 57 13.50 0.50 -8.64
N ARG A 58 13.05 1.76 -8.73
CA ARG A 58 12.74 2.63 -7.58
C ARG A 58 11.72 3.68 -7.97
N VAL A 59 11.13 4.32 -6.96
CA VAL A 59 10.23 5.46 -7.11
C VAL A 59 10.76 6.62 -6.27
N GLU A 60 10.93 7.76 -6.90
CA GLU A 60 11.37 9.01 -6.26
C GLU A 60 10.23 10.01 -6.27
N ILE A 61 9.98 10.68 -5.14
CA ILE A 61 8.83 11.57 -4.97
C ILE A 61 9.30 12.97 -4.56
N PHE A 62 8.95 13.95 -5.38
CA PHE A 62 9.23 15.38 -5.22
C PHE A 62 7.91 16.14 -5.08
N SER A 63 7.92 17.25 -4.33
CA SER A 63 6.73 18.09 -4.14
C SER A 63 7.11 19.55 -4.03
N TYR A 64 6.29 20.40 -4.66
CA TYR A 64 6.48 21.85 -4.70
C TYR A 64 5.23 22.62 -4.23
N THR A 65 4.18 21.93 -3.78
CA THR A 65 2.94 22.53 -3.27
C THR A 65 2.89 22.51 -1.74
N GLN A 66 2.34 23.57 -1.14
CA GLN A 66 2.05 23.66 0.29
C GLN A 66 0.59 23.27 0.59
N ARG A 67 -0.36 23.60 -0.29
CA ARG A 67 -1.79 23.33 -0.08
C ARG A 67 -2.10 21.85 0.18
N PHE A 68 -1.44 20.97 -0.55
CA PHE A 68 -1.64 19.51 -0.45
C PHE A 68 -0.54 18.79 0.35
N GLU A 69 0.15 19.48 1.27
CA GLU A 69 1.28 18.90 2.00
C GLU A 69 0.92 17.60 2.74
N LYS A 70 -0.27 17.55 3.36
CA LYS A 70 -0.74 16.34 4.08
C LYS A 70 -0.96 15.16 3.13
N ASP A 71 -1.62 15.40 2.00
CA ASP A 71 -1.85 14.36 0.98
C ASP A 71 -0.53 13.85 0.40
N VAL A 72 0.40 14.76 0.08
CA VAL A 72 1.74 14.42 -0.38
C VAL A 72 2.50 13.61 0.68
N ALA A 73 2.41 13.98 1.95
CA ALA A 73 3.07 13.26 3.05
C ALA A 73 2.52 11.84 3.21
N GLU A 74 1.24 11.62 2.94
CA GLU A 74 0.65 10.28 2.89
C GLU A 74 1.10 9.51 1.65
N ILE A 75 1.11 10.16 0.48
CA ILE A 75 1.57 9.56 -0.77
C ILE A 75 3.05 9.15 -0.70
N LYS A 76 3.90 9.92 -0.01
CA LYS A 76 5.31 9.55 0.21
C LYS A 76 5.49 8.24 0.98
N LYS A 77 4.47 7.79 1.72
CA LYS A 77 4.47 6.50 2.43
C LYS A 77 4.00 5.35 1.53
N LEU A 78 3.61 5.62 0.29
CA LEU A 78 3.15 4.64 -0.67
C LEU A 78 4.24 3.60 -0.96
N LYS A 79 3.89 2.33 -0.75
CA LYS A 79 4.74 1.20 -1.13
C LYS A 79 4.27 0.65 -2.47
N ILE A 80 5.13 0.76 -3.48
CA ILE A 80 4.97 0.14 -4.80
C ILE A 80 5.93 -1.03 -4.91
N ALA A 81 5.48 -2.12 -5.53
CA ALA A 81 6.35 -3.26 -5.80
C ALA A 81 7.45 -2.85 -6.80
N GLN A 82 8.70 -3.12 -6.46
CA GLN A 82 9.87 -2.76 -7.27
C GLN A 82 10.54 -4.04 -7.80
N SER A 83 11.27 -3.90 -8.91
CA SER A 83 12.10 -4.98 -9.47
C SER A 83 13.54 -4.49 -9.62
N PRO A 84 14.51 -5.11 -8.93
CA PRO A 84 15.93 -4.76 -9.08
C PRO A 84 16.48 -4.96 -10.50
N GLN A 85 15.79 -5.75 -11.33
CA GLN A 85 16.17 -6.04 -12.72
C GLN A 85 15.55 -5.05 -13.73
N SER A 86 14.70 -4.12 -13.27
CA SER A 86 14.11 -3.11 -14.13
C SER A 86 15.18 -2.16 -14.67
N ASN A 87 15.04 -1.78 -15.94
CA ASN A 87 15.93 -0.83 -16.61
C ASN A 87 15.49 0.62 -16.47
N PHE A 88 14.40 0.89 -15.75
CA PHE A 88 13.87 2.23 -15.55
C PHE A 88 13.51 2.50 -14.08
N TYR A 89 13.45 3.78 -13.72
CA TYR A 89 12.89 4.24 -12.46
C TYR A 89 11.83 5.32 -12.72
N VAL A 90 11.01 5.57 -11.71
CA VAL A 90 9.93 6.56 -11.80
C VAL A 90 10.22 7.74 -10.89
N THR A 91 10.06 8.96 -11.40
CA THR A 91 10.01 10.18 -10.59
C THR A 91 8.61 10.75 -10.62
N ILE A 92 8.09 11.17 -9.46
CA ILE A 92 6.77 11.77 -9.32
C ILE A 92 6.94 13.17 -8.76
N GLN A 93 6.41 14.17 -9.45
CA GLN A 93 6.42 15.57 -9.02
C GLN A 93 4.99 16.05 -8.81
N PHE A 94 4.69 16.56 -7.62
CA PHE A 94 3.39 17.13 -7.29
C PHE A 94 3.36 18.64 -7.46
N PHE A 95 2.32 19.12 -8.11
CA PHE A 95 2.05 20.54 -8.29
C PHE A 95 0.55 20.82 -8.27
N THR A 96 0.21 22.06 -7.97
CA THR A 96 -1.13 22.60 -8.07
C THR A 96 -1.02 24.09 -8.35
N ASP A 97 -2.05 24.68 -8.96
CA ASP A 97 -2.10 26.13 -9.06
C ASP A 97 -2.51 26.71 -7.70
N GLU A 98 -1.58 27.37 -7.02
CA GLU A 98 -1.81 27.97 -5.71
C GLU A 98 -2.64 29.27 -5.80
N SER A 99 -2.80 29.84 -7.00
CA SER A 99 -3.64 31.02 -7.24
C SER A 99 -5.12 30.70 -7.40
N ASP A 100 -5.46 29.46 -7.79
CA ASP A 100 -6.81 28.96 -7.92
C ASP A 100 -7.12 27.96 -6.80
N ALA A 101 -8.04 28.33 -5.90
CA ALA A 101 -8.47 27.49 -4.78
C ALA A 101 -9.16 26.18 -5.21
N THR A 102 -9.65 26.10 -6.45
CA THR A 102 -10.30 24.91 -7.02
C THR A 102 -9.35 24.01 -7.80
N ALA A 103 -8.10 24.45 -8.01
CA ALA A 103 -7.17 23.68 -8.80
C ALA A 103 -6.81 22.34 -8.14
N PRO A 104 -6.84 21.24 -8.90
CA PRO A 104 -6.59 19.91 -8.36
C PRO A 104 -5.11 19.71 -8.03
N LEU A 105 -4.83 18.70 -7.20
CA LEU A 105 -3.48 18.16 -7.10
C LEU A 105 -3.16 17.34 -8.36
N ILE A 106 -2.10 17.72 -9.07
CA ILE A 106 -1.61 16.98 -10.23
C ILE A 106 -0.30 16.27 -9.88
N ALA A 107 -0.18 15.02 -10.34
CA ALA A 107 1.04 14.24 -10.32
C ALA A 107 1.65 14.18 -11.72
N GLN A 108 2.83 14.78 -11.92
CA GLN A 108 3.66 14.54 -13.10
C GLN A 108 4.53 13.32 -12.86
N ILE A 109 4.39 12.30 -13.71
CA ILE A 109 5.03 11.00 -13.55
C ILE A 109 5.97 10.81 -14.74
N ARG A 110 7.28 10.75 -14.47
CA ARG A 110 8.30 10.48 -15.50
C ARG A 110 8.88 9.09 -15.32
N PHE A 111 9.04 8.41 -16.44
CA PHE A 111 9.73 7.13 -16.54
C PHE A 111 11.09 7.41 -17.13
N VAL A 112 12.15 7.07 -16.40
CA VAL A 112 13.53 7.44 -16.74
C VAL A 112 14.34 6.18 -16.92
N ASP A 113 15.00 6.06 -18.06
CA ASP A 113 15.93 4.98 -18.35
C ASP A 113 17.18 5.09 -17.46
N ILE A 114 17.55 4.01 -16.79
CA ILE A 114 18.61 4.02 -15.77
C ILE A 114 20.00 4.14 -16.41
N LYS A 115 20.19 3.61 -17.62
CA LYS A 115 21.50 3.58 -18.26
C LYS A 115 21.85 4.92 -18.88
N SER A 116 20.88 5.53 -19.56
CA SER A 116 21.06 6.77 -20.32
C SER A 116 20.65 8.02 -19.54
N GLY A 117 19.81 7.89 -18.50
CA GLY A 117 19.19 9.03 -17.82
C GLY A 117 18.10 9.72 -18.65
N ASN A 118 17.78 9.18 -19.83
CA ASN A 118 16.79 9.79 -20.71
C ASN A 118 15.37 9.52 -20.22
N GLN A 119 14.50 10.50 -20.46
CA GLN A 119 13.07 10.30 -20.31
C GLN A 119 12.56 9.31 -21.36
N ILE A 120 11.94 8.24 -20.90
CA ILE A 120 11.22 7.27 -21.73
C ILE A 120 9.84 7.83 -22.08
N LYS A 121 9.12 8.28 -21.06
CA LYS A 121 7.81 8.92 -21.19
C LYS A 121 7.49 9.78 -19.96
N GLU A 122 6.54 10.69 -20.16
CA GLU A 122 5.98 11.53 -19.10
C GLU A 122 4.46 11.57 -19.24
N GLU A 123 3.77 11.46 -18.11
CA GLU A 123 2.32 11.50 -18.03
C GLU A 123 1.89 12.37 -16.86
N SER A 124 0.74 13.03 -16.99
CA SER A 124 0.13 13.83 -15.91
C SER A 124 -1.15 13.16 -15.44
N LEU A 125 -1.31 13.07 -14.12
CA LEU A 125 -2.47 12.45 -13.48
C LEU A 125 -3.13 13.45 -12.53
N ASN A 126 -4.41 13.74 -12.79
CA ASN A 126 -5.27 14.43 -11.83
C ASN A 126 -5.61 13.47 -10.68
N LEU A 127 -5.40 13.90 -9.43
CA LEU A 127 -5.62 13.09 -8.25
C LEU A 127 -6.95 13.33 -7.52
N GLU A 128 -7.73 14.34 -7.92
CA GLU A 128 -9.07 14.58 -7.39
C GLU A 128 -10.11 13.58 -7.89
#